data_AF-A0A847A2A4-F1
#
_entry.id   AF-A0A847A2A4-F1
#
_cell.length_a   1.000
_cell.length_b   1.000
_cell.length_c   1.000
_cell.angle_alpha   90.00
_cell.angle_beta   90.00
_cell.angle_gamma   90.00
#
_symmetry.space_group_name_H-M   'P 1'
#
loop_
_entity.id
_entity.type
_entity.pdbx_description
1 polymer ?
#
loop_
_entity_poly.entity_id
_entity_poly.type
_entity_poly.pdbx_seq_one_letter_code
_entity_poly.pdbx_strand_id
1 'polypeptide(L)'
;LIQGIDPANVYLVDGNANSFAEVVDLGSITGMQGSIPGAQANDAFKAQLEAIYTAQFNDTLESFTYGPEAYDLVTIVALAAEKAGATDSAAIQAQLAAVTGANGGEECTSFADCKALLDDGSDIRYVGKSGTGPLNADNDPSSAWIGIYKYDDTNTPQFVSAVEGEV
;
A
#
# COMPACT_ATOMS: atom_id res chain seq x y z
N LEU A 1 -20.08 -5.99 21.86
CA LEU A 1 -18.74 -5.37 22.03
C LEU A 1 -18.77 -3.96 22.66
N ILE A 2 -19.90 -3.23 22.67
CA ILE A 2 -19.94 -1.79 23.05
C ILE A 2 -21.24 -1.39 23.79
N GLN A 3 -21.69 -2.19 24.76
CA GLN A 3 -22.91 -1.86 25.51
C GLN A 3 -22.81 -0.50 26.22
N GLY A 4 -23.73 0.40 25.92
CA GLY A 4 -23.80 1.73 26.52
C GLY A 4 -22.89 2.79 25.88
N ILE A 5 -22.22 2.48 24.76
CA ILE A 5 -21.43 3.44 23.98
C ILE A 5 -22.14 3.69 22.66
N ASP A 6 -22.30 4.97 22.28
CA ASP A 6 -22.74 5.34 20.93
C ASP A 6 -21.63 4.96 19.92
N PRO A 7 -21.89 4.06 18.95
CA PRO A 7 -20.91 3.64 17.96
C PRO A 7 -20.22 4.80 17.23
N ALA A 8 -20.92 5.93 17.04
CA ALA A 8 -20.36 7.11 16.37
C ALA A 8 -19.17 7.73 17.12
N ASN A 9 -19.02 7.46 18.42
CA ASN A 9 -17.92 7.94 19.25
C ASN A 9 -16.77 6.92 19.37
N VAL A 10 -16.84 5.78 18.69
CA VAL A 10 -15.80 4.76 18.70
C VAL A 10 -14.92 4.92 17.47
N TYR A 11 -13.62 5.09 17.72
CA TYR A 11 -12.57 5.14 16.71
C TYR A 11 -11.64 3.94 16.85
N LEU A 12 -11.51 3.20 15.77
CA LEU A 12 -10.69 2.02 15.61
C LEU A 12 -9.34 2.39 14.97
N VAL A 13 -8.37 1.51 15.16
CA VAL A 13 -7.07 1.58 14.49
C VAL A 13 -7.02 0.51 13.40
N ASP A 14 -6.06 0.62 12.50
CA ASP A 14 -5.88 -0.30 11.37
C ASP A 14 -5.89 -1.78 11.79
N GLY A 15 -5.24 -2.11 12.91
CA GLY A 15 -5.19 -3.46 13.46
C GLY A 15 -6.55 -4.05 13.88
N ASN A 16 -7.61 -3.24 13.96
CA ASN A 16 -8.97 -3.71 14.27
C ASN A 16 -10.07 -3.09 13.39
N ALA A 17 -9.72 -2.42 12.30
CA ALA A 17 -10.66 -1.83 11.34
C ALA A 17 -11.02 -2.80 10.18
N ASN A 18 -11.31 -4.06 10.49
CA ASN A 18 -11.72 -5.10 9.53
C ASN A 18 -13.26 -5.25 9.46
N SER A 19 -13.78 -6.06 8.52
CA SER A 19 -15.21 -6.40 8.56
C SER A 19 -15.58 -7.14 9.85
N PHE A 20 -16.70 -6.77 10.46
CA PHE A 20 -17.30 -7.44 11.62
C PHE A 20 -18.64 -8.11 11.28
N ALA A 21 -18.97 -8.25 9.98
CA ALA A 21 -20.23 -8.81 9.51
C ALA A 21 -20.57 -10.18 10.11
N GLU A 22 -19.55 -11.00 10.37
CA GLU A 22 -19.70 -12.36 10.91
C GLU A 22 -19.46 -12.48 12.42
N VAL A 23 -19.07 -11.37 13.07
CA VAL A 23 -18.61 -11.37 14.48
C VAL A 23 -19.66 -10.75 15.41
N VAL A 24 -20.43 -9.78 14.92
CA VAL A 24 -21.45 -9.05 15.70
C VAL A 24 -22.71 -8.85 14.86
N ASP A 25 -23.84 -8.59 15.53
CA ASP A 25 -25.12 -8.34 14.85
C ASP A 25 -24.99 -7.21 13.82
N LEU A 26 -25.52 -7.43 12.61
CA LEU A 26 -25.51 -6.44 11.53
C LEU A 26 -26.13 -5.11 12.00
N GLY A 27 -25.47 -4.02 11.66
CA GLY A 27 -25.86 -2.66 12.04
C GLY A 27 -25.55 -2.28 13.49
N SER A 28 -25.07 -3.21 14.33
CA SER A 28 -24.78 -2.90 15.75
C SER A 28 -23.57 -1.99 15.95
N ILE A 29 -22.74 -1.82 14.92
CA ILE A 29 -21.55 -0.95 14.93
C ILE A 29 -21.62 0.14 13.85
N THR A 30 -22.76 0.34 13.19
CA THR A 30 -22.95 1.39 12.20
C THR A 30 -22.53 2.73 12.78
N GLY A 31 -21.67 3.44 12.08
CA GLY A 31 -21.18 4.74 12.50
C GLY A 31 -19.83 4.73 13.22
N MET A 32 -19.34 3.56 13.68
CA MET A 32 -17.93 3.44 14.08
C MET A 32 -17.02 3.92 12.97
N GLN A 33 -15.89 4.50 13.35
CA GLN A 33 -14.88 4.97 12.41
C GLN A 33 -13.56 4.27 12.68
N GLY A 34 -12.68 4.26 11.68
CA GLY A 34 -11.32 3.76 11.84
C GLY A 34 -10.38 4.43 10.86
N SER A 35 -9.09 4.41 11.19
CA SER A 35 -8.03 4.82 10.27
C SER A 35 -7.25 3.62 9.78
N ILE A 36 -7.04 3.51 8.47
CA ILE A 36 -6.17 2.48 7.87
C ILE A 36 -5.12 3.23 7.03
N PRO A 37 -3.81 3.11 7.34
CA PRO A 37 -2.77 3.68 6.52
C PRO A 37 -2.69 2.98 5.15
N GLY A 38 -2.14 3.69 4.18
CA GLY A 38 -1.91 3.20 2.83
C GLY A 38 -2.85 3.78 1.77
N ALA A 39 -2.43 3.62 0.53
CA ALA A 39 -3.11 4.09 -0.65
C ALA A 39 -4.35 3.24 -0.96
N GLN A 40 -5.37 3.89 -1.54
CA GLN A 40 -6.47 3.16 -2.13
C GLN A 40 -6.02 2.52 -3.45
N ALA A 41 -5.94 1.19 -3.47
CA ALA A 41 -5.72 0.45 -4.70
C ALA A 41 -6.81 0.78 -5.72
N ASN A 42 -6.42 1.17 -6.93
CA ASN A 42 -7.36 1.36 -8.04
C ASN A 42 -7.92 0.02 -8.52
N ASP A 43 -9.06 0.06 -9.23
CA ASP A 43 -9.79 -1.14 -9.65
C ASP A 43 -8.96 -2.06 -10.56
N ALA A 44 -8.12 -1.49 -11.42
CA ALA A 44 -7.26 -2.28 -12.30
C ALA A 44 -6.23 -3.10 -11.51
N PHE A 45 -5.62 -2.49 -10.49
CA PHE A 45 -4.66 -3.17 -9.62
C PHE A 45 -5.35 -4.20 -8.71
N LYS A 46 -6.53 -3.88 -8.16
CA LYS A 46 -7.34 -4.85 -7.41
C LYS A 46 -7.68 -6.07 -8.25
N ALA A 47 -8.15 -5.87 -9.48
CA ALA A 47 -8.48 -6.96 -10.40
C ALA A 47 -7.24 -7.83 -10.72
N GLN A 48 -6.06 -7.21 -10.85
CA GLN A 48 -4.81 -7.95 -11.06
C GLN A 48 -4.45 -8.81 -9.84
N LEU A 49 -4.53 -8.25 -8.63
CA LEU A 49 -4.24 -9.00 -7.39
C LEU A 49 -5.22 -10.15 -7.18
N GLU A 50 -6.52 -9.92 -7.38
CA GLU A 50 -7.56 -10.94 -7.29
C GLU A 50 -7.29 -12.08 -8.28
N ALA A 51 -7.02 -11.76 -9.55
CA ALA A 51 -6.76 -12.77 -10.57
C ALA A 51 -5.55 -13.66 -10.23
N ILE A 52 -4.47 -13.06 -9.71
CA ILE A 52 -3.28 -13.80 -9.28
C ILE A 52 -3.61 -14.69 -8.07
N TYR A 53 -4.29 -14.13 -7.07
CA TYR A 53 -4.64 -14.84 -5.84
C TYR A 53 -5.56 -16.03 -6.13
N THR A 54 -6.62 -15.84 -6.91
CA THR A 54 -7.53 -16.91 -7.33
C THR A 54 -6.81 -17.98 -8.15
N ALA A 55 -5.93 -17.60 -9.07
CA ALA A 55 -5.16 -18.59 -9.83
C ALA A 55 -4.23 -19.43 -8.95
N GLN A 56 -3.65 -18.83 -7.91
CA GLN A 56 -2.68 -19.48 -7.04
C GLN A 56 -3.32 -20.32 -5.92
N PHE A 57 -4.41 -19.83 -5.33
CA PHE A 57 -5.03 -20.40 -4.13
C PHE A 57 -6.42 -20.98 -4.36
N ASN A 58 -7.02 -20.76 -5.54
CA ASN A 58 -8.40 -21.13 -5.85
C ASN A 58 -9.38 -20.56 -4.82
N ASP A 59 -9.16 -19.29 -4.47
CA ASP A 59 -9.90 -18.56 -3.43
C ASP A 59 -10.00 -17.07 -3.80
N THR A 60 -10.74 -16.29 -3.02
CA THR A 60 -10.94 -14.84 -3.21
C THR A 60 -10.02 -14.05 -2.28
N LEU A 61 -9.44 -12.96 -2.78
CA LEU A 61 -8.62 -12.09 -1.94
C LEU A 61 -9.54 -11.26 -1.04
N GLU A 62 -9.50 -11.55 0.26
CA GLU A 62 -10.40 -10.96 1.24
C GLU A 62 -10.11 -9.47 1.53
N SER A 63 -8.87 -9.02 1.29
CA SER A 63 -8.45 -7.66 1.58
C SER A 63 -7.35 -7.17 0.63
N PHE A 64 -7.47 -5.89 0.26
CA PHE A 64 -6.47 -5.17 -0.53
C PHE A 64 -5.64 -4.21 0.33
N THR A 65 -5.84 -4.21 1.65
CA THR A 65 -5.10 -3.36 2.58
C THR A 65 -3.61 -3.64 2.46
N TYR A 66 -2.80 -2.57 2.33
CA TYR A 66 -1.35 -2.61 2.11
C TYR A 66 -0.87 -3.22 0.78
N GLY A 67 -1.79 -3.58 -0.13
CA GLY A 67 -1.44 -4.16 -1.42
C GLY A 67 -0.50 -3.28 -2.26
N PRO A 68 -0.81 -1.98 -2.45
CA PRO A 68 0.07 -1.07 -3.18
C PRO A 68 1.47 -0.95 -2.56
N GLU A 69 1.56 -0.78 -1.24
CA GLU A 69 2.82 -0.61 -0.51
C GLU A 69 3.67 -1.87 -0.56
N ALA A 70 3.06 -3.04 -0.38
CA ALA A 70 3.75 -4.32 -0.46
C ALA A 70 4.31 -4.58 -1.86
N TYR A 71 3.54 -4.25 -2.90
CA TYR A 71 3.98 -4.36 -4.29
C TYR A 71 5.16 -3.43 -4.60
N ASP A 72 5.06 -2.18 -4.15
CA ASP A 72 6.09 -1.18 -4.37
C ASP A 72 7.38 -1.55 -3.63
N LEU A 73 7.28 -2.00 -2.37
CA LEU A 73 8.44 -2.45 -1.58
C LEU A 73 9.20 -3.56 -2.30
N VAL A 74 8.51 -4.60 -2.77
CA VAL A 74 9.14 -5.72 -3.49
C VAL A 74 9.76 -5.23 -4.80
N THR A 75 9.07 -4.35 -5.53
CA THR A 75 9.57 -3.78 -6.78
C THR A 75 10.82 -2.93 -6.57
N ILE A 76 10.83 -2.06 -5.56
CA ILE A 76 11.97 -1.20 -5.20
C ILE A 76 13.17 -2.06 -4.82
N VAL A 77 13.00 -3.08 -3.98
CA VAL A 77 14.09 -3.99 -3.59
C VAL A 77 14.65 -4.74 -4.80
N ALA A 78 13.78 -5.22 -5.69
CA ALA A 78 14.20 -5.90 -6.91
C ALA A 78 14.99 -4.97 -7.85
N LEU A 79 14.50 -3.74 -8.08
CA LEU A 79 15.21 -2.75 -8.91
C LEU A 79 16.54 -2.32 -8.30
N ALA A 80 16.62 -2.20 -6.97
CA ALA A 80 17.87 -1.91 -6.28
C ALA A 80 18.90 -3.04 -6.46
N ALA A 81 18.46 -4.29 -6.42
CA ALA A 81 19.30 -5.44 -6.72
C ALA A 81 19.79 -5.45 -8.19
N GLU A 82 18.89 -5.15 -9.14
CA GLU A 82 19.24 -5.02 -10.56
C GLU A 82 20.28 -3.92 -10.79
N LYS A 83 20.07 -2.73 -10.22
CA LYS A 83 21.01 -1.61 -10.32
C LYS A 83 22.37 -1.92 -9.67
N ALA A 84 22.36 -2.65 -8.56
CA ALA A 84 23.59 -3.07 -7.87
C ALA A 84 24.35 -4.18 -8.61
N GLY A 85 23.66 -4.99 -9.42
CA GLY A 85 24.19 -6.25 -9.95
C GLY A 85 24.50 -7.28 -8.86
N ALA A 86 23.85 -7.16 -7.70
CA ALA A 86 24.13 -7.96 -6.50
C ALA A 86 22.88 -8.12 -5.62
N THR A 87 22.88 -9.14 -4.77
CA THR A 87 21.73 -9.51 -3.91
C THR A 87 22.06 -9.48 -2.42
N ASP A 88 23.26 -9.07 -2.03
CA ASP A 88 23.57 -8.84 -0.62
C ASP A 88 22.93 -7.55 -0.11
N SER A 89 22.61 -7.52 1.18
CA SER A 89 21.85 -6.43 1.79
C SER A 89 22.56 -5.08 1.73
N ALA A 90 23.90 -5.06 1.78
CA ALA A 90 24.67 -3.82 1.72
C ALA A 90 24.61 -3.22 0.31
N ALA A 91 24.74 -4.05 -0.73
CA ALA A 91 24.64 -3.60 -2.12
C ALA A 91 23.23 -3.09 -2.46
N ILE A 92 22.18 -3.79 -2.01
CA ILE A 92 20.79 -3.35 -2.19
C ILE A 92 20.53 -2.02 -1.49
N GLN A 93 20.90 -1.92 -0.20
CA GLN A 93 20.67 -0.73 0.60
C GLN A 93 21.29 0.52 -0.02
N ALA A 94 22.47 0.39 -0.64
CA ALA A 94 23.13 1.48 -1.32
C ALA A 94 22.38 2.02 -2.55
N GLN A 95 21.41 1.28 -3.09
CA GLN A 95 20.67 1.65 -4.32
C GLN A 95 19.21 2.06 -4.09
N LEU A 96 18.64 1.85 -2.89
CA LEU A 96 17.22 2.12 -2.60
C LEU A 96 16.79 3.56 -2.93
N ALA A 97 17.53 4.55 -2.46
CA ALA A 97 17.26 5.96 -2.76
C ALA A 97 17.39 6.25 -4.27
N ALA A 98 18.38 5.66 -4.94
CA ALA A 98 18.61 5.91 -6.36
C ALA A 98 17.47 5.38 -7.23
N VAL A 99 16.95 4.18 -6.97
CA VAL A 99 15.89 3.58 -7.81
C VAL A 99 14.51 4.21 -7.61
N THR A 100 14.29 4.86 -6.47
CA THR A 100 13.06 5.64 -6.20
C THR A 100 13.14 7.08 -6.73
N GLY A 101 14.28 7.46 -7.32
CA GLY A 101 14.48 8.77 -7.94
C GLY A 101 14.83 9.90 -6.97
N ALA A 102 15.38 9.61 -5.79
CA ALA A 102 15.83 10.66 -4.86
C ALA A 102 16.96 11.53 -5.46
N ASN A 103 17.67 11.01 -6.47
CA ASN A 103 18.69 11.72 -7.23
C ASN A 103 18.19 12.22 -8.59
N GLY A 104 16.88 12.17 -8.85
CA GLY A 104 16.29 12.28 -10.19
C GLY A 104 16.33 10.95 -10.95
N GLY A 105 16.00 11.00 -12.25
CA GLY A 105 15.96 9.82 -13.11
C GLY A 105 14.77 9.85 -14.07
N GLU A 106 14.75 8.95 -15.04
CA GLU A 106 13.64 8.78 -15.96
C GLU A 106 12.49 8.01 -15.29
N GLU A 107 11.26 8.52 -15.43
CA GLU A 107 10.09 7.91 -14.79
C GLU A 107 9.71 6.58 -15.43
N CYS A 108 9.46 5.58 -14.60
CA CYS A 108 9.01 4.26 -15.01
C CYS A 108 8.04 3.69 -13.96
N THR A 109 7.06 2.90 -14.40
CA THR A 109 5.91 2.49 -13.55
C THR A 109 5.78 0.99 -13.31
N SER A 110 6.68 0.19 -13.88
CA SER A 110 6.72 -1.26 -13.70
C SER A 110 8.16 -1.74 -13.59
N PHE A 111 8.36 -2.90 -12.96
CA PHE A 111 9.68 -3.52 -12.89
C PHE A 111 10.31 -3.70 -14.28
N ALA A 112 9.51 -4.14 -15.27
CA ALA A 112 10.00 -4.38 -16.63
C ALA A 112 10.49 -3.09 -17.31
N ASP A 113 9.71 -2.02 -17.21
CA ASP A 113 10.07 -0.72 -17.82
C ASP A 113 11.30 -0.13 -17.13
N CYS A 114 11.33 -0.17 -15.79
CA CYS A 114 12.45 0.33 -15.02
C CYS A 114 13.73 -0.48 -15.26
N LYS A 115 13.63 -1.81 -15.36
CA LYS A 115 14.76 -2.67 -15.66
C LYS A 115 15.33 -2.37 -17.05
N ALA A 116 14.48 -2.13 -18.06
CA ALA A 116 14.96 -1.78 -19.40
C ALA A 116 15.81 -0.51 -19.38
N LEU A 117 15.38 0.52 -18.63
CA LEU A 117 16.16 1.74 -18.45
C LEU A 117 17.49 1.48 -17.72
N LEU A 118 17.49 0.64 -16.68
CA LEU A 118 18.71 0.25 -15.97
C LEU A 118 19.68 -0.51 -16.89
N ASP A 119 19.17 -1.41 -17.73
CA ASP A 119 19.98 -2.18 -18.69
C ASP A 119 20.60 -1.27 -19.76
N ASP A 120 19.95 -0.17 -20.10
CA ASP A 120 20.47 0.89 -21.00
C ASP A 120 21.43 1.87 -20.29
N GLY A 121 21.64 1.71 -18.97
CA GLY A 121 22.54 2.52 -18.16
C GLY A 121 21.94 3.85 -17.67
N SER A 122 20.63 4.03 -17.79
CA SER A 122 19.93 5.23 -17.30
C SER A 122 19.67 5.16 -15.79
N ASP A 123 19.64 6.32 -15.15
CA ASP A 123 19.04 6.47 -13.82
C ASP A 123 17.52 6.49 -13.92
N ILE A 124 16.85 5.92 -12.93
CA ILE A 124 15.40 5.73 -12.93
C ILE A 124 14.74 6.46 -11.77
N ARG A 125 13.47 6.81 -11.95
CA ARG A 125 12.53 7.21 -10.91
C ARG A 125 11.34 6.26 -10.97
N TYR A 126 11.36 5.22 -10.15
CA TYR A 126 10.22 4.34 -10.04
C TYR A 126 9.03 5.07 -9.42
N VAL A 127 7.89 5.07 -10.11
CA VAL A 127 6.61 5.61 -9.64
C VAL A 127 5.68 4.44 -9.34
N GLY A 128 5.48 4.17 -8.05
CA GLY A 128 4.76 3.01 -7.54
C GLY A 128 3.24 3.15 -7.50
N LYS A 129 2.57 2.06 -7.11
CA LYS A 129 1.11 1.95 -6.95
C LYS A 129 0.59 2.71 -5.72
N SER A 130 1.41 2.83 -4.68
CA SER A 130 1.08 3.54 -3.44
C SER A 130 1.08 5.06 -3.61
N GLY A 131 1.72 5.56 -4.69
CA GLY A 131 1.79 6.99 -4.97
C GLY A 131 2.71 7.76 -4.01
N THR A 132 3.57 7.06 -3.26
CA THR A 132 4.58 7.72 -2.43
C THR A 132 5.67 8.34 -3.31
N GLY A 133 6.22 9.47 -2.86
CA GLY A 133 7.40 10.07 -3.48
C GLY A 133 8.69 9.22 -3.31
N PRO A 134 9.84 9.74 -3.79
CA PRO A 134 11.14 9.12 -3.55
C PRO A 134 11.41 8.90 -2.06
N LEU A 135 12.23 7.90 -1.73
CA LEU A 135 12.66 7.73 -0.34
C LEU A 135 13.49 8.94 0.13
N ASN A 136 13.33 9.32 1.39
CA ASN A 136 14.07 10.42 1.99
C ASN A 136 15.51 10.01 2.37
N ALA A 137 16.26 10.91 3.02
CA ALA A 137 17.65 10.68 3.39
C ALA A 137 17.87 9.51 4.38
N ASP A 138 16.83 9.13 5.13
CA ASP A 138 16.84 8.02 6.08
C ASP A 138 16.36 6.69 5.44
N ASN A 139 16.04 6.70 4.14
CA ASN A 139 15.37 5.64 3.38
C ASN A 139 13.92 5.36 3.82
N ASP A 140 13.24 6.36 4.39
CA ASP A 140 11.81 6.29 4.69
C ASP A 140 10.97 6.82 3.51
N PRO A 141 9.71 6.37 3.34
CA PRO A 141 8.78 6.99 2.41
C PRO A 141 8.62 8.49 2.71
N SER A 142 8.75 9.35 1.70
CA SER A 142 8.60 10.81 1.87
C SER A 142 7.15 11.25 2.08
N SER A 143 6.20 10.43 1.69
CA SER A 143 4.78 10.67 1.91
C SER A 143 4.03 9.37 2.16
N ALA A 144 2.87 9.47 2.79
CA ALA A 144 1.94 8.35 2.98
C ALA A 144 0.50 8.87 3.12
N TRP A 145 -0.45 8.02 2.75
CA TRP A 145 -1.88 8.31 2.90
C TRP A 145 -2.44 7.60 4.14
N ILE A 146 -3.28 8.30 4.91
CA ILE A 146 -4.07 7.72 6.00
C ILE A 146 -5.54 7.79 5.61
N GLY A 147 -6.13 6.64 5.29
CA GLY A 147 -7.55 6.52 4.97
C GLY A 147 -8.40 6.57 6.23
N ILE A 148 -9.53 7.27 6.15
CA ILE A 148 -10.58 7.33 7.16
C ILE A 148 -11.76 6.51 6.65
N TYR A 149 -12.21 5.58 7.49
CA TYR A 149 -13.25 4.62 7.18
C TYR A 149 -14.40 4.76 8.15
N LYS A 150 -15.62 4.43 7.70
CA LYS A 150 -16.82 4.39 8.52
C LYS A 150 -17.60 3.12 8.26
N TYR A 151 -18.07 2.48 9.33
CA TYR A 151 -18.86 1.27 9.25
C TYR A 151 -20.30 1.57 8.82
N ASP A 152 -20.76 0.81 7.83
CA ASP A 152 -22.15 0.79 7.37
C ASP A 152 -22.99 -0.27 8.12
N ASP A 153 -24.23 -0.46 7.67
CA ASP A 153 -25.17 -1.45 8.22
C ASP A 153 -24.77 -2.91 7.96
N THR A 154 -23.83 -3.15 7.04
CA THR A 154 -23.23 -4.47 6.80
C THR A 154 -22.09 -4.78 7.76
N ASN A 155 -21.77 -3.86 8.69
CA ASN A 155 -20.59 -3.92 9.56
C ASN A 155 -19.28 -4.03 8.78
N THR A 156 -19.22 -3.41 7.59
CA THR A 156 -18.02 -3.34 6.76
C THR A 156 -17.47 -1.91 6.76
N PRO A 157 -16.14 -1.71 6.90
CA PRO A 157 -15.54 -0.38 6.81
C PRO A 157 -15.61 0.15 5.38
N GLN A 158 -16.26 1.30 5.20
CA GLN A 158 -16.32 2.01 3.92
C GLN A 158 -15.37 3.20 3.93
N PHE A 159 -14.59 3.35 2.86
CA PHE A 159 -13.70 4.50 2.69
C PHE A 159 -14.50 5.82 2.62
N VAL A 160 -14.08 6.83 3.37
CA VAL A 160 -14.71 8.16 3.42
C VAL A 160 -13.81 9.21 2.81
N SER A 161 -12.56 9.27 3.26
CA SER A 161 -11.56 10.27 2.83
C SER A 161 -10.17 9.77 3.17
N ALA A 162 -9.12 10.41 2.63
CA ALA A 162 -7.75 10.18 3.05
C ALA A 162 -7.05 11.51 3.35
N VAL A 163 -6.05 11.45 4.23
CA VAL A 163 -5.16 12.57 4.54
C VAL A 163 -3.74 12.15 4.16
N GLU A 164 -3.04 12.98 3.39
CA GLU A 164 -1.62 12.79 3.09
C GLU A 164 -0.76 13.38 4.22
N GLY A 165 0.23 12.61 4.66
CA GLY A 165 1.34 13.10 5.45
C GLY A 165 2.61 13.11 4.62
N GLU A 166 3.46 14.12 4.81
CA GLU A 166 4.75 14.29 4.12
C GLU A 166 5.85 14.58 5.14
N VAL A 167 7.08 14.13 4.87
CA VAL A 167 8.29 14.35 5.68
C VAL A 167 9.51 14.73 4.86
#